data_AF-A0A383DEC6-F1
#
_entry.id   AF-A0A383DEC6-F1
#
_cell.length_a   1.000
_cell.length_b   1.000
_cell.length_c   1.000
_cell.angle_alpha   90.00
_cell.angle_beta   90.00
_cell.angle_gamma   90.00
#
_symmetry.space_group_name_H-M   'P 1'
#
loop_
_entity.id
_entity.type
_entity.pdbx_description
1 polymer ?
#
loop_
_entity_poly.entity_id
_entity_poly.type
_entity_poly.pdbx_seq_one_letter_code
_entity_poly.pdbx_strand_id
1 'polypeptide(L)' 'MVEGYNGLLTATVFLPAVGALVLLLVVKGDKNVRNFAALIALADMVLSLIVFGYFDRGDGADRFQFVDQITWIPDV' A
#
# COMPACT_ATOMS: atom_id res chain seq x y z
N MET A 1 -1.63 -11.48 15.21
CA MET A 1 -2.35 -11.58 13.93
C MET A 1 -3.25 -10.36 13.81
N VAL A 2 -3.21 -9.61 12.72
CA VAL A 2 -4.25 -8.60 12.46
C VAL A 2 -5.41 -9.37 11.82
N GLU A 3 -6.42 -9.68 12.61
CA GLU A 3 -7.57 -10.46 12.14
C GLU A 3 -8.50 -9.59 11.28
N GLY A 4 -8.81 -10.04 10.07
CA GLY A 4 -9.76 -9.39 9.16
C GLY A 4 -9.16 -8.38 8.17
N TYR A 5 -9.99 -7.89 7.25
CA TYR A 5 -9.61 -6.87 6.26
C TYR A 5 -9.24 -5.57 6.99
N ASN A 6 -7.95 -5.22 6.97
CA ASN A 6 -7.45 -3.99 7.59
C ASN A 6 -7.09 -2.90 6.56
N GLY A 7 -7.02 -3.26 5.27
CA GLY A 7 -6.73 -2.34 4.17
C GLY A 7 -5.28 -1.86 4.10
N LEU A 8 -4.37 -2.36 4.93
CA LEU A 8 -2.98 -1.97 4.99
C LEU A 8 -2.22 -2.38 3.73
N LEU A 9 -2.46 -3.62 3.25
CA LEU A 9 -1.88 -4.10 2.00
C LEU A 9 -2.46 -3.32 0.83
N THR A 10 -3.78 -3.12 0.81
CA THR A 10 -4.47 -2.32 -0.20
C THR A 10 -3.88 -0.91 -0.28
N ALA A 11 -3.74 -0.22 0.86
CA ALA A 11 -3.16 1.12 0.90
C ALA A 11 -1.73 1.14 0.36
N THR A 12 -0.90 0.17 0.75
CA THR A 12 0.50 0.08 0.31
C THR A 12 0.60 -0.15 -1.20
N VAL A 13 -0.26 -1.01 -1.77
CA VAL A 13 -0.24 -1.32 -3.21
C VAL A 13 -0.82 -0.17 -4.06
N PHE A 14 -1.89 0.48 -3.60
CA PHE A 14 -2.60 1.48 -4.41
C PHE A 14 -2.17 2.92 -4.18
N LEU A 15 -1.52 3.26 -3.07
CA LEU A 15 -1.07 4.64 -2.81
C LEU A 15 -0.13 5.18 -3.90
N PRO A 16 0.88 4.44 -4.40
CA PRO A 16 1.72 4.92 -5.50
C PRO A 16 0.93 5.16 -6.77
N ALA A 17 -0.03 4.28 -7.09
CA ALA A 17 -0.86 4.39 -8.30
C ALA A 17 -1.79 5.61 -8.23
N VAL A 18 -2.49 5.80 -7.11
CA VAL A 18 -3.34 6.98 -6.88
C VAL A 18 -2.50 8.25 -6.87
N GLY A 19 -1.33 8.24 -6.23
CA GLY A 19 -0.39 9.34 -6.23
C GLY A 19 0.06 9.70 -7.66
N ALA A 20 0.38 8.71 -8.49
CA ALA A 20 0.75 8.94 -9.88
C ALA A 20 -0.41 9.56 -10.69
N LEU A 21 -1.65 9.11 -10.48
CA LEU A 21 -2.82 9.71 -11.13
C LEU A 21 -3.04 11.17 -10.71
N VAL A 22 -2.91 11.48 -9.41
CA VAL A 22 -3.02 12.85 -8.91
C VAL A 22 -1.90 13.74 -9.46
N LEU A 23 -0.66 13.23 -9.50
CA LEU A 23 0.47 13.91 -10.09
C LEU A 23 0.20 14.24 -11.57
N LEU A 24 -0.31 13.27 -12.32
CA LEU A 24 -0.62 13.42 -13.74
C LEU A 24 -1.74 14.44 -14.02
N LEU A 25 -2.82 14.41 -13.23
CA LEU A 25 -4.04 15.15 -13.54
C LEU A 25 -4.12 16.53 -12.87
N VAL A 26 -3.45 16.70 -11.72
CA VAL A 26 -3.66 17.87 -10.84
C VAL A 26 -2.38 18.67 -10.65
N VAL A 27 -1.23 18.02 -10.47
CA VAL A 27 0.01 18.70 -10.07
C VAL A 27 0.70 19.32 -11.29
N LYS A 28 1.03 20.61 -11.19
CA LYS A 28 1.71 21.36 -12.26
C LYS A 28 2.94 22.08 -11.74
N GLY A 29 3.94 22.21 -12.62
CA GLY A 29 5.21 22.88 -12.37
C GLY A 29 6.27 21.94 -11.80
N ASP A 30 7.49 22.02 -12.32
CA ASP A 30 8.57 21.05 -12.08
C ASP A 30 8.87 20.84 -10.59
N LYS A 31 8.95 21.94 -9.82
CA LYS A 31 9.22 21.87 -8.38
C LYS A 31 8.10 21.16 -7.61
N ASN A 32 6.84 21.42 -7.97
CA ASN A 32 5.68 20.82 -7.30
C ASN A 32 5.57 19.33 -7.65
N VAL A 33 5.79 18.97 -8.93
CA VAL A 33 5.82 17.59 -9.38
C VAL A 33 6.86 16.78 -8.63
N ARG A 34 8.10 17.29 -8.53
CA ARG A 34 9.18 16.62 -7.80
C ARG A 34 8.87 16.45 -6.32
N ASN A 35 8.40 17.51 -5.67
CA ASN A 35 8.08 17.46 -4.24
C ASN A 35 6.92 16.51 -3.96
N PHE A 36 5.88 16.52 -4.81
CA PHE A 36 4.73 15.63 -4.66
C PHE A 36 5.12 14.16 -4.88
N ALA A 37 5.90 13.86 -5.93
CA ALA A 37 6.42 12.51 -6.17
C ALA A 37 7.23 12.00 -4.96
N ALA A 38 8.12 12.83 -4.42
CA ALA A 38 8.91 12.49 -3.24
C ALA A 38 8.03 12.25 -2.00
N LEU A 39 6.98 13.05 -1.81
CA LEU A 39 6.03 12.88 -0.72
C LEU A 39 5.27 11.54 -0.81
N ILE A 40 4.78 11.19 -2.01
CA ILE A 40 4.08 9.91 -2.24
C ILE A 40 5.03 8.73 -2.00
N ALA A 41 6.25 8.80 -2.53
CA ALA A 41 7.25 7.75 -2.30
C ALA A 41 7.62 7.59 -0.81
N LEU A 42 7.72 8.71 -0.08
CA LEU A 42 7.98 8.68 1.36
C LEU A 42 6.81 8.05 2.13
N ALA A 43 5.57 8.41 1.78
CA ALA A 43 4.38 7.83 2.39
C ALA A 43 4.29 6.31 2.12
N ASP A 44 4.58 5.88 0.90
CA ASP A 44 4.64 4.46 0.51
C ASP A 44 5.72 3.68 1.29
N MET A 45 6.91 4.28 1.46
CA MET A 45 7.97 3.72 2.29
C MET A 45 7.53 3.55 3.75
N VAL A 46 6.84 4.55 4.32
CA VAL A 46 6.32 4.46 5.69
C VAL A 46 5.30 3.33 5.81
N LEU A 47 4.37 3.19 4.87
CA LEU A 47 3.42 2.07 4.86
C LEU A 47 4.12 0.72 4.77
N SER A 48 5.11 0.60 3.89
CA SER A 48 5.92 -0.61 3.74
C SER A 48 6.66 -0.98 5.03
N LEU A 49 7.20 0.01 5.76
CA LEU A 49 7.83 -0.22 7.06
C LEU A 49 6.83 -0.65 8.14
N ILE A 50 5.62 -0.10 8.12
CA ILE A 50 4.54 -0.52 9.02
C ILE A 50 4.16 -1.98 8.76
N VAL A 51 3.93 -2.36 7.49
CA VAL A 51 3.66 -3.75 7.09
C VAL A 51 4.79 -4.68 7.55
N PHE A 52 6.04 -4.28 7.32
CA PHE A 52 7.21 -5.06 7.72
C PHE A 52 7.35 -5.20 9.25
N GLY A 53 6.98 -4.18 10.01
CA GLY A 53 6.98 -4.20 11.47
C GLY A 53 5.92 -5.12 12.05
N TYR A 54 4.78 -5.27 11.38
CA TYR A 54 3.71 -6.18 11.79
C TYR A 54 3.87 -7.62 11.29
N PHE A 55 4.80 -7.88 10.36
CA PHE A 55 5.04 -9.21 9.83
C PHE A 55 5.67 -10.14 10.88
N ASP A 56 5.00 -11.24 11.19
CA ASP A 56 5.47 -12.30 12.08
C ASP A 56 6.51 -13.17 11.38
N ARG A 57 7.64 -13.43 12.05
CA ARG A 57 8.76 -14.22 11.52
C ARG A 57 8.98 -15.52 12.31
N GLY A 58 8.04 -15.88 13.18
CA GLY A 58 8.10 -17.13 13.94
C GLY A 58 7.96 -18.37 13.06
N ASP A 59 8.51 -19.50 13.54
CA ASP A 59 8.50 -20.79 12.83
C ASP A 59 7.10 -21.38 12.55
N GLY A 60 6.05 -20.83 13.18
CA GLY A 60 4.65 -21.20 12.96
C GLY A 60 3.79 -20.12 12.29
N ALA A 61 4.41 -19.04 11.80
CA ALA A 61 3.67 -17.94 11.20
C ALA A 61 3.09 -18.33 9.83
N ASP A 62 1.93 -17.75 9.50
CA ASP A 62 1.31 -17.97 8.20
C ASP A 62 2.21 -17.51 7.06
N ARG A 63 2.18 -18.25 5.94
CA ARG A 63 2.96 -17.92 4.74
C ARG A 63 2.51 -16.60 4.10
N PHE A 64 1.22 -16.31 4.17
CA PHE A 64 0.61 -15.06 3.70
C PHE A 64 -0.15 -14.42 4.86
N GLN A 65 0.42 -13.35 5.42
CA GLN A 65 -0.10 -12.73 6.66
C GLN A 65 -0.97 -11.50 6.42
N PHE A 66 -0.87 -10.93 5.23
CA PHE A 66 -1.67 -9.78 4.80
C PHE A 66 -2.39 -10.17 3.52
N VAL A 67 -3.70 -10.39 3.63
CA VAL A 67 -4.56 -10.77 2.49
C VAL A 67 -5.79 -9.88 2.49
N ASP A 68 -5.77 -8.89 1.62
CA ASP A 68 -6.93 -8.06 1.28
C ASP A 68 -7.44 -8.55 -0.08
N GLN A 69 -8.56 -9.26 -0.11
CA GLN A 69 -9.13 -9.83 -1.33
C GLN A 69 -10.60 -9.47 -1.50
N ILE A 70 -11.00 -9.30 -2.76
CA ILE A 70 -12.39 -9.10 -3.17
C ILE A 70 -12.76 -10.29 -4.06
N THR A 71 -13.82 -11.01 -3.70
CA THR A 71 -14.34 -12.12 -4.51
C THR A 71 -14.84 -11.58 -5.85
N TRP A 72 -14.16 -11.94 -6.93
CA TRP A 72 -14.56 -11.53 -8.28
C TRP A 72 -15.59 -12.48 -8.89
N ILE A 73 -15.36 -13.79 -8.78
CA ILE A 73 -16.29 -14.84 -9.19
C ILE A 73 -16.64 -15.64 -7.93
N PRO A 74 -17.92 -15.80 -7.57
CA PRO A 74 -18.32 -16.64 -6.44
C PRO A 74 -17.91 -18.09 -6.70
N ASP A 75 -17.48 -18.79 -5.65
CA ASP A 75 -17.25 -20.23 -5.74
C ASP A 75 -18.56 -20.92 -6.16
N VAL A 76 -18.47 -21.85 -7.12
CA VAL A 76 -19.58 -22.68 -7.60
C VAL A 76 -20.01 -23.72 -6.56
#